data_AF-A0A0C1QML6-F1
#
_entry.id   AF-A0A0C1QML6-F1
#
_cell.length_a   1.000
_cell.length_b   1.000
_cell.length_c   1.000
_cell.angle_alpha   90.00
_cell.angle_beta   90.00
_cell.angle_gamma   90.00
#
_symmetry.space_group_name_H-M   'P 1'
#
loop_
_entity.id
_entity.type
_entity.pdbx_description
1 polymer ?
#
loop_
_entity_poly.entity_id
_entity_poly.type
_entity_poly.pdbx_seq_one_letter_code
_entity_poly.pdbx_strand_id
1 'polypeptide(L)'
;MNGLLRLFLPLISLPTLCLLLLSGIPKETSAQNTAQQIFPDVKPDHWAQPFIQGLAEKNIVAGYPDGTFRPEQSVNRDEFAAMIDKAFNQPPVRQISSGSAYKDVPEGYWAAPAIEDAYEQGLMTGYPNGVFRPNQNVSKVDAIAALSKVVNSTSTKAQTATQVTTVPVATQQARKPTRKFALLPLAMTSLMQPLLLAKANAASVPPVQQMGKGEEAKTSARSANSNRPSSYAVTSLYADAEEIPQDKVDEIAKATRANLVVNYPKRNVLNPRKTLSRGEMSALVYQTLVAAGRMEPVAINTPAYQYIVRPENR
;
A
#
# COMPACT_ATOMS: atom_id res chain seq x y z
N MET A 1 -63.07 -53.67 66.43
CA MET A 1 -61.61 -53.89 66.53
C MET A 1 -61.06 -54.06 65.13
N ASN A 2 -60.03 -53.27 64.86
CA ASN A 2 -59.30 -53.04 63.62
C ASN A 2 -58.95 -54.30 62.81
N GLY A 3 -58.93 -54.18 61.49
CA GLY A 3 -58.22 -55.14 60.63
C GLY A 3 -58.67 -55.16 59.18
N LEU A 4 -58.35 -54.11 58.41
CA LEU A 4 -58.58 -53.99 56.97
C LEU A 4 -58.03 -55.20 56.18
N LEU A 5 -58.82 -55.65 55.19
CA LEU A 5 -58.45 -56.60 54.14
C LEU A 5 -57.14 -56.19 53.44
N ARG A 6 -56.21 -57.14 53.29
CA ARG A 6 -55.12 -57.04 52.31
C ARG A 6 -55.37 -58.00 51.16
N LEU A 7 -55.83 -57.45 50.05
CA LEU A 7 -55.93 -58.11 48.75
C LEU A 7 -54.56 -58.09 48.08
N PHE A 8 -54.02 -59.26 47.78
CA PHE A 8 -52.83 -59.42 46.95
C PHE A 8 -53.22 -59.27 45.47
N LEU A 9 -52.77 -58.21 44.81
CA LEU A 9 -52.66 -58.14 43.35
C LEU A 9 -51.17 -58.06 42.97
N PRO A 10 -50.69 -58.88 42.03
CA PRO A 10 -49.35 -58.73 41.47
C PRO A 10 -49.26 -57.45 40.63
N LEU A 11 -48.20 -56.68 40.90
CA LEU A 11 -47.82 -55.47 40.19
C LEU A 11 -47.62 -55.77 38.69
N ILE A 12 -48.45 -55.13 37.87
CA ILE A 12 -48.27 -55.02 36.42
C ILE A 12 -47.08 -54.09 36.18
N SER A 13 -45.99 -54.65 35.65
CA SER A 13 -44.83 -53.89 35.17
C SER A 13 -45.06 -53.48 33.72
N LEU A 14 -45.32 -52.19 33.51
CA LEU A 14 -45.10 -51.49 32.24
C LEU A 14 -44.62 -50.07 32.58
N PRO A 15 -43.79 -49.38 31.75
CA PRO A 15 -43.27 -49.77 30.44
C PRO A 15 -41.75 -49.49 30.28
N THR A 16 -41.07 -50.20 29.37
CA THR A 16 -39.90 -49.59 28.72
C THR A 16 -39.99 -49.87 27.24
N LEU A 17 -40.88 -49.09 26.62
CA LEU A 17 -40.91 -48.78 25.21
C LEU A 17 -39.50 -48.32 24.81
N CYS A 18 -38.68 -49.23 24.29
CA CYS A 18 -37.42 -48.90 23.65
C CYS A 18 -37.76 -48.33 22.27
N LEU A 19 -38.16 -47.05 22.27
CA LEU A 19 -38.37 -46.26 21.08
C LEU A 19 -36.99 -46.01 20.46
N LEU A 20 -36.78 -46.60 19.28
CA LEU A 20 -35.69 -46.30 18.36
C LEU A 20 -35.63 -44.79 18.10
N LEU A 21 -34.79 -44.09 18.85
CA LEU A 21 -34.22 -42.82 18.43
C LEU A 21 -32.78 -43.11 18.03
N LEU A 22 -32.60 -43.47 16.75
CA LEU A 22 -31.36 -43.13 16.07
C LEU A 22 -31.24 -41.60 16.18
N SER A 23 -30.52 -41.12 17.18
CA SER A 23 -29.94 -39.79 17.14
C SER A 23 -29.01 -39.76 15.94
N GLY A 24 -29.54 -39.36 14.79
CA GLY A 24 -28.73 -38.81 13.73
C GLY A 24 -28.00 -37.64 14.36
N ILE A 25 -26.75 -37.86 14.77
CA ILE A 25 -25.82 -36.78 15.04
C ILE A 25 -25.85 -35.98 13.74
N PRO A 26 -26.32 -34.71 13.73
CA PRO A 26 -26.03 -33.88 12.59
C PRO A 26 -24.52 -33.88 12.52
N LYS A 27 -23.96 -34.45 11.47
CA LYS A 27 -22.59 -34.12 11.08
C LYS A 27 -22.64 -32.60 11.05
N GLU A 28 -22.00 -31.96 12.01
CA GLU A 28 -21.61 -30.58 11.86
C GLU A 28 -20.66 -30.58 10.68
N THR A 29 -21.24 -30.55 9.48
CA THR A 29 -20.63 -29.95 8.34
C THR A 29 -20.42 -28.53 8.78
N SER A 30 -19.26 -28.29 9.37
CA SER A 30 -18.64 -26.99 9.31
C SER A 30 -18.72 -26.61 7.84
N ALA A 31 -19.67 -25.74 7.53
CA ALA A 31 -19.66 -25.02 6.29
C ALA A 31 -18.39 -24.18 6.36
N GLN A 32 -17.26 -24.78 5.98
CA GLN A 32 -16.13 -24.01 5.53
C GLN A 32 -16.69 -23.23 4.35
N ASN A 33 -17.01 -21.97 4.63
CA ASN A 33 -17.20 -20.96 3.64
C ASN A 33 -15.85 -20.89 2.90
N THR A 34 -15.68 -21.80 1.96
CA THR A 34 -14.57 -21.83 1.02
C THR A 34 -14.84 -20.64 0.15
N ALA A 35 -14.36 -19.49 0.62
CA ALA A 35 -14.39 -18.25 -0.11
C ALA A 35 -13.94 -18.59 -1.53
N GLN A 36 -14.85 -18.44 -2.49
CA GLN A 36 -14.77 -19.08 -3.79
C GLN A 36 -13.40 -18.81 -4.40
N GLN A 37 -12.64 -19.87 -4.70
CA GLN A 37 -11.27 -19.73 -5.20
C GLN A 37 -11.31 -19.02 -6.57
N ILE A 38 -10.95 -17.73 -6.60
CA ILE A 38 -11.03 -16.88 -7.81
C ILE A 38 -9.99 -17.30 -8.84
N PHE A 39 -8.79 -17.70 -8.40
CA PHE A 39 -7.67 -18.06 -9.27
C PHE A 39 -7.17 -19.48 -8.98
N PRO A 40 -7.04 -20.37 -9.99
CA PRO A 40 -6.72 -21.79 -9.81
C PRO A 40 -5.30 -22.04 -9.26
N ASP A 41 -4.38 -21.10 -9.49
CA ASP A 41 -2.98 -21.15 -9.06
C ASP A 41 -2.73 -20.48 -7.69
N VAL A 42 -3.75 -19.84 -7.11
CA VAL A 42 -3.70 -19.34 -5.73
C VAL A 42 -4.37 -20.35 -4.82
N LYS A 43 -3.58 -21.22 -4.21
CA LYS A 43 -4.08 -22.28 -3.32
C LYS A 43 -4.73 -21.70 -2.05
N PRO A 44 -5.73 -22.37 -1.45
CA PRO A 44 -6.37 -21.90 -0.22
C PRO A 44 -5.41 -21.65 0.95
N ASP A 45 -4.30 -22.38 1.00
CA ASP A 45 -3.24 -22.28 2.01
C ASP A 45 -2.09 -21.34 1.61
N HIS A 46 -2.16 -20.74 0.42
CA HIS A 46 -1.17 -19.78 -0.03
C HIS A 46 -1.18 -18.54 0.89
N TRP A 47 -0.01 -18.13 1.39
CA TRP A 47 0.09 -17.09 2.41
C TRP A 47 -0.54 -15.74 2.00
N ALA A 48 -0.48 -15.42 0.70
CA ALA A 48 -1.05 -14.19 0.15
C ALA A 48 -2.53 -14.30 -0.26
N GLN A 49 -3.12 -15.49 -0.16
CA GLN A 49 -4.47 -15.80 -0.65
C GLN A 49 -5.54 -14.79 -0.19
N PRO A 50 -5.67 -14.44 1.11
CA PRO A 50 -6.74 -13.54 1.54
C PRO A 50 -6.56 -12.11 1.01
N PHE A 51 -5.32 -11.67 0.80
CA PHE A 51 -5.04 -10.36 0.22
C PHE A 51 -5.41 -10.33 -1.26
N ILE A 52 -4.98 -11.35 -2.01
CA ILE A 52 -5.27 -11.47 -3.45
C ILE A 52 -6.78 -11.54 -3.68
N GLN A 53 -7.46 -12.39 -2.90
CA GLN A 53 -8.91 -12.55 -3.01
C GLN A 53 -9.65 -11.24 -2.76
N GLY A 54 -9.37 -10.55 -1.64
CA GLY A 54 -10.11 -9.32 -1.34
C GLY A 54 -9.85 -8.19 -2.35
N LEU A 55 -8.64 -8.11 -2.93
CA LEU A 55 -8.37 -7.16 -4.02
C LEU A 55 -9.10 -7.53 -5.31
N ALA A 56 -9.21 -8.83 -5.62
CA ALA A 56 -9.93 -9.29 -6.81
C ALA A 56 -11.44 -9.05 -6.69
N GLU A 57 -12.03 -9.28 -5.51
CA GLU A 57 -13.44 -8.98 -5.21
C GLU A 57 -13.77 -7.48 -5.35
N LYS A 58 -12.76 -6.61 -5.16
CA LYS A 58 -12.86 -5.16 -5.39
C LYS A 58 -12.49 -4.72 -6.81
N ASN A 59 -12.20 -5.66 -7.71
CA ASN A 59 -11.72 -5.40 -9.09
C ASN A 59 -10.44 -4.53 -9.16
N ILE A 60 -9.61 -4.59 -8.12
CA ILE A 60 -8.34 -3.86 -8.05
C ILE A 60 -7.23 -4.65 -8.75
N VAL A 61 -7.24 -5.97 -8.58
CA VAL A 61 -6.34 -6.88 -9.29
C VAL A 61 -7.14 -7.85 -10.16
N ALA A 62 -6.53 -8.24 -11.28
CA ALA A 62 -7.07 -9.24 -12.19
C ALA A 62 -6.01 -10.28 -12.52
N GLY A 63 -6.47 -11.47 -12.92
CA GLY A 63 -5.63 -12.53 -13.46
C GLY A 63 -5.21 -12.26 -14.90
N TYR A 64 -4.34 -13.13 -15.41
CA TYR A 64 -3.95 -13.18 -16.81
C TYR A 64 -5.07 -13.79 -17.67
N PRO A 65 -5.00 -13.65 -19.02
CA PRO A 65 -6.01 -14.21 -19.91
C PRO A 65 -6.19 -15.74 -19.81
N ASP A 66 -5.20 -16.45 -19.28
CA ASP A 66 -5.25 -17.88 -18.99
C ASP A 66 -5.98 -18.22 -17.67
N GLY A 67 -6.50 -17.22 -16.97
CA GLY A 67 -7.22 -17.35 -15.70
C GLY A 67 -6.31 -17.41 -14.47
N THR A 68 -4.98 -17.40 -14.62
CA THR A 68 -4.04 -17.48 -13.49
C THR A 68 -3.76 -16.12 -12.86
N PHE A 69 -3.34 -16.09 -11.59
CA PHE A 69 -2.90 -14.85 -10.92
C PHE A 69 -1.39 -14.65 -10.96
N ARG A 70 -0.63 -15.76 -10.91
CA ARG A 70 0.83 -15.87 -10.83
C ARG A 70 1.41 -15.15 -9.62
N PRO A 71 1.06 -15.59 -8.39
CA PRO A 71 1.42 -14.88 -7.15
C PRO A 71 2.94 -14.72 -6.96
N GLU A 72 3.74 -15.64 -7.49
CA GLU A 72 5.21 -15.61 -7.37
C GLU A 72 5.91 -14.82 -8.49
N GLN A 73 5.17 -14.41 -9.53
CA GLN A 73 5.74 -13.65 -10.63
C GLN A 73 6.08 -12.22 -10.17
N SER A 74 7.23 -11.70 -10.58
CA SER A 74 7.60 -10.32 -10.27
C SER A 74 6.68 -9.29 -10.95
N VAL A 75 6.57 -8.12 -10.32
CA VAL A 75 5.73 -7.00 -10.79
C VAL A 75 6.59 -5.93 -11.44
N ASN A 76 6.19 -5.50 -12.65
CA ASN A 76 6.78 -4.37 -13.34
C ASN A 76 6.23 -3.03 -12.83
N ARG A 77 6.96 -1.94 -13.08
CA ARG A 77 6.58 -0.58 -12.62
C ARG A 77 5.26 -0.10 -13.21
N ASP A 78 4.95 -0.47 -14.44
CA ASP A 78 3.67 -0.16 -15.08
C ASP A 78 2.49 -0.94 -14.49
N GLU A 79 2.65 -2.23 -14.22
CA GLU A 79 1.68 -3.05 -13.49
C GLU A 79 1.44 -2.49 -12.09
N PHE A 80 2.49 -2.06 -11.40
CA PHE A 80 2.36 -1.40 -10.10
C PHE A 80 1.58 -0.09 -10.21
N ALA A 81 1.89 0.76 -11.21
CA ALA A 81 1.15 1.99 -11.46
C ALA A 81 -0.35 1.73 -11.69
N ALA A 82 -0.68 0.74 -12.53
CA ALA A 82 -2.06 0.34 -12.78
C ALA A 82 -2.77 -0.20 -11.51
N MET A 83 -2.05 -0.94 -10.66
CA MET A 83 -2.61 -1.47 -9.41
C MET A 83 -2.91 -0.35 -8.41
N ILE A 84 -2.00 0.61 -8.25
CA ILE A 84 -2.21 1.72 -7.31
C ILE A 84 -3.23 2.73 -7.83
N ASP A 85 -3.31 2.96 -9.14
CA ASP A 85 -4.32 3.82 -9.75
C ASP A 85 -5.74 3.26 -9.53
N LYS A 86 -5.93 1.95 -9.79
CA LYS A 86 -7.19 1.26 -9.46
C LYS A 86 -7.49 1.26 -7.96
N ALA A 87 -6.47 1.10 -7.11
CA ALA A 87 -6.67 1.04 -5.68
C ALA A 87 -6.94 2.42 -5.06
N PHE A 88 -6.28 3.48 -5.54
CA PHE A 88 -6.22 4.77 -4.88
C PHE A 88 -6.57 5.89 -5.86
N ASN A 89 -7.61 6.68 -5.52
CA ASN A 89 -7.96 7.89 -6.24
C ASN A 89 -7.52 9.11 -5.41
N GLN A 90 -6.20 9.36 -5.37
CA GLN A 90 -5.67 10.52 -4.65
C GLN A 90 -5.83 11.80 -5.48
N PRO A 91 -6.04 12.96 -4.85
CA PRO A 91 -5.99 14.21 -5.60
C PRO A 91 -4.57 14.41 -6.16
N PRO A 92 -4.45 14.97 -7.39
CA PRO A 92 -3.16 15.28 -7.96
C PRO A 92 -2.45 16.36 -7.12
N VAL A 93 -1.16 16.15 -6.87
CA VAL A 93 -0.25 17.08 -6.18
C VAL A 93 0.85 17.60 -7.11
N ARG A 94 0.94 17.07 -8.32
CA ARG A 94 1.77 17.56 -9.44
C ARG A 94 0.88 17.80 -10.65
N GLN A 95 1.44 18.44 -11.68
CA GLN A 95 0.76 18.74 -12.94
C GLN A 95 1.67 18.35 -14.10
N ILE A 96 1.11 17.76 -15.15
CA ILE A 96 1.80 17.53 -16.43
C ILE A 96 1.49 18.71 -17.36
N SER A 97 2.51 19.49 -17.72
CA SER A 97 2.31 20.75 -18.45
C SER A 97 1.89 20.59 -19.93
N SER A 98 2.04 19.39 -20.52
CA SER A 98 1.47 18.91 -21.80
C SER A 98 2.27 17.69 -22.28
N GLY A 99 1.63 16.73 -22.97
CA GLY A 99 2.26 15.52 -23.51
C GLY A 99 2.44 14.39 -22.48
N SER A 100 3.25 13.38 -22.81
CA SER A 100 3.57 12.31 -21.85
C SER A 100 4.59 12.78 -20.81
N ALA A 101 4.40 12.37 -19.56
CA ALA A 101 5.37 12.62 -18.49
C ALA A 101 6.75 12.00 -18.77
N TYR A 102 6.83 10.96 -19.62
CA TYR A 102 8.04 10.16 -19.80
C TYR A 102 8.30 9.78 -21.26
N LYS A 103 9.56 9.84 -21.68
CA LYS A 103 10.01 9.59 -23.06
C LYS A 103 9.95 8.13 -23.49
N ASP A 104 10.02 7.21 -22.54
CA ASP A 104 10.01 5.75 -22.74
C ASP A 104 8.62 5.14 -22.51
N VAL A 105 7.59 5.99 -22.43
CA VAL A 105 6.18 5.59 -22.40
C VAL A 105 5.54 6.06 -23.71
N PRO A 106 5.34 5.17 -24.69
CA PRO A 106 4.73 5.52 -25.97
C PRO A 106 3.29 6.03 -25.82
N GLU A 107 2.85 6.85 -26.75
CA GLU A 107 1.44 7.23 -26.85
C GLU A 107 0.57 5.98 -27.06
N GLY A 108 -0.57 5.91 -26.37
CA GLY A 108 -1.46 4.74 -26.41
C GLY A 108 -0.93 3.51 -25.65
N TYR A 109 0.20 3.61 -24.93
CA TYR A 109 0.64 2.53 -24.05
C TYR A 109 -0.43 2.24 -22.99
N TRP A 110 -0.75 0.96 -22.78
CA TRP A 110 -1.89 0.54 -21.96
C TRP A 110 -1.85 1.09 -20.52
N ALA A 111 -0.65 1.27 -19.97
CA ALA A 111 -0.45 1.82 -18.63
C ALA A 111 -0.15 3.32 -18.60
N ALA A 112 -0.10 4.00 -19.76
CA ALA A 112 0.24 5.43 -19.80
C ALA A 112 -0.66 6.27 -18.86
N PRO A 113 -2.01 6.12 -18.86
CA PRO A 113 -2.86 6.87 -17.93
C PRO A 113 -2.48 6.61 -16.47
N ALA A 114 -2.36 5.33 -16.09
CA ALA A 114 -2.02 4.97 -14.71
C ALA A 114 -0.62 5.45 -14.29
N ILE A 115 0.34 5.49 -15.21
CA ILE A 115 1.69 6.02 -14.96
C ILE A 115 1.64 7.54 -14.72
N GLU A 116 0.86 8.25 -15.51
CA GLU A 116 0.64 9.70 -15.39
C GLU A 116 -0.10 10.01 -14.09
N ASP A 117 -1.20 9.32 -13.80
CA ASP A 117 -1.96 9.45 -12.55
C ASP A 117 -1.08 9.17 -11.33
N ALA A 118 -0.33 8.07 -11.33
CA ALA A 118 0.60 7.75 -10.24
C ALA A 118 1.69 8.82 -10.05
N TYR A 119 2.12 9.49 -11.13
CA TYR A 119 3.06 10.61 -11.06
C TYR A 119 2.39 11.87 -10.50
N GLU A 120 1.22 12.24 -11.01
CA GLU A 120 0.47 13.42 -10.58
C GLU A 120 0.04 13.33 -9.12
N GLN A 121 -0.40 12.15 -8.68
CA GLN A 121 -0.73 11.85 -7.29
C GLN A 121 0.50 11.79 -6.35
N GLY A 122 1.71 11.92 -6.90
CA GLY A 122 2.95 11.91 -6.12
C GLY A 122 3.38 10.54 -5.61
N LEU A 123 2.65 9.47 -5.97
CA LEU A 123 2.89 8.11 -5.51
C LEU A 123 4.17 7.55 -6.14
N MET A 124 4.34 7.74 -7.45
CA MET A 124 5.50 7.31 -8.21
C MET A 124 6.28 8.50 -8.80
N THR A 125 7.53 8.24 -9.16
CA THR A 125 8.42 9.16 -9.88
C THR A 125 9.20 8.36 -10.92
N GLY A 126 9.51 8.99 -12.04
CA GLY A 126 10.50 8.45 -12.96
C GLY A 126 11.93 8.68 -12.49
N TYR A 127 12.84 8.41 -13.40
CA TYR A 127 14.28 8.55 -13.26
C TYR A 127 14.75 9.82 -13.98
N PRO A 128 16.01 10.25 -13.73
CA PRO A 128 16.62 11.32 -14.50
C PRO A 128 16.49 11.10 -16.01
N ASN A 129 16.50 12.20 -16.77
CA ASN A 129 16.29 12.25 -18.22
C ASN A 129 14.84 12.06 -18.70
N GLY A 130 13.87 11.98 -17.78
CA GLY A 130 12.45 11.88 -18.09
C GLY A 130 12.07 10.50 -18.58
N VAL A 131 12.53 9.45 -17.90
CA VAL A 131 12.18 8.05 -18.21
C VAL A 131 11.50 7.38 -17.02
N PHE A 132 10.51 6.54 -17.25
CA PHE A 132 9.76 5.83 -16.21
C PHE A 132 10.26 4.41 -15.96
N ARG A 133 10.76 3.75 -17.02
CA ARG A 133 11.15 2.35 -17.10
C ARG A 133 9.98 1.40 -16.80
N PRO A 134 8.93 1.36 -17.63
CA PRO A 134 7.71 0.60 -17.37
C PRO A 134 7.99 -0.89 -17.11
N ASN A 135 8.87 -1.49 -17.91
CA ASN A 135 9.23 -2.92 -17.82
C ASN A 135 10.27 -3.26 -16.72
N GLN A 136 10.68 -2.30 -15.90
CA GLN A 136 11.59 -2.58 -14.79
C GLN A 136 10.79 -3.12 -13.60
N ASN A 137 11.29 -4.18 -12.96
CA ASN A 137 10.69 -4.73 -11.76
C ASN A 137 10.75 -3.74 -10.58
N VAL A 138 9.70 -3.73 -9.76
CA VAL A 138 9.62 -2.88 -8.57
C VAL A 138 10.31 -3.54 -7.39
N SER A 139 11.18 -2.82 -6.70
CA SER A 139 11.77 -3.28 -5.43
C SER A 139 10.79 -3.14 -4.27
N LYS A 140 10.94 -3.98 -3.25
CA LYS A 140 10.07 -3.95 -2.07
C LYS A 140 10.10 -2.62 -1.34
N VAL A 141 11.28 -2.02 -1.17
CA VAL A 141 11.41 -0.71 -0.51
C VAL A 141 10.73 0.40 -1.30
N ASP A 142 10.83 0.41 -2.63
CA ASP A 142 10.23 1.46 -3.46
C ASP A 142 8.70 1.40 -3.44
N ALA A 143 8.14 0.19 -3.50
CA ALA A 143 6.69 -0.01 -3.39
C ALA A 143 6.15 0.45 -2.04
N ILE A 144 6.80 0.04 -0.93
CA ILE A 144 6.38 0.45 0.41
C ILE A 144 6.50 1.97 0.56
N ALA A 145 7.59 2.57 0.06
CA ALA A 145 7.77 4.02 0.10
C ALA A 145 6.65 4.76 -0.65
N ALA A 146 6.29 4.28 -1.85
CA ALA A 146 5.17 4.83 -2.62
C ALA A 146 3.83 4.70 -1.88
N LEU A 147 3.51 3.51 -1.38
CA LEU A 147 2.25 3.24 -0.66
C LEU A 147 2.16 3.99 0.67
N SER A 148 3.28 4.23 1.35
CA SER A 148 3.32 5.00 2.59
C SER A 148 2.72 6.41 2.39
N LYS A 149 2.85 7.00 1.21
CA LYS A 149 2.36 8.36 0.92
C LYS A 149 0.84 8.45 0.97
N VAL A 150 0.13 7.38 0.58
CA VAL A 150 -1.35 7.30 0.60
C VAL A 150 -1.90 7.60 2.01
N VAL A 151 -1.27 7.03 3.04
CA VAL A 151 -1.74 7.16 4.43
C VAL A 151 -1.47 8.56 5.02
N ASN A 152 -0.57 9.36 4.44
CA ASN A 152 -0.37 10.75 4.91
C ASN A 152 -1.48 11.67 4.40
N SER A 153 -1.90 11.49 3.15
CA SER A 153 -2.90 12.32 2.51
C SER A 153 -4.27 12.25 3.21
N THR A 154 -4.56 11.14 3.90
CA THR A 154 -5.79 10.98 4.69
C THR A 154 -5.74 11.69 6.05
N SER A 155 -4.56 11.80 6.68
CA SER A 155 -4.40 12.52 7.96
C SER A 155 -4.44 14.05 7.82
N THR A 156 -3.99 14.60 6.68
CA THR A 156 -4.10 16.05 6.42
C THR A 156 -5.57 16.50 6.28
N LYS A 157 -6.47 15.64 5.78
CA LYS A 157 -7.91 15.93 5.69
C LYS A 157 -8.62 16.02 7.06
N ALA A 158 -8.15 15.32 8.09
CA ALA A 158 -8.79 15.31 9.41
C ALA A 158 -8.49 16.58 10.24
N GLN A 159 -7.50 17.39 9.84
CA GLN A 159 -7.10 18.60 10.58
C GLN A 159 -7.59 19.91 9.95
N THR A 160 -8.27 19.87 8.79
CA THR A 160 -8.87 21.07 8.15
C THR A 160 -10.38 21.21 8.40
N ALA A 161 -11.02 20.26 9.10
CA ALA A 161 -12.45 20.32 9.42
C ALA A 161 -12.79 21.03 10.75
N THR A 162 -11.80 21.62 11.43
CA THR A 162 -12.00 22.37 12.66
C THR A 162 -11.36 23.74 12.56
N GLN A 163 -11.93 24.63 11.74
CA GLN A 163 -11.81 26.06 11.95
C GLN A 163 -12.84 26.84 11.12
N VAL A 164 -13.57 27.70 11.84
CA VAL A 164 -14.46 28.78 11.40
C VAL A 164 -15.91 28.41 11.04
N THR A 165 -16.71 28.22 12.09
CA THR A 165 -18.10 28.73 12.13
C THR A 165 -18.05 30.23 12.33
N THR A 166 -18.24 31.01 11.27
CA THR A 166 -18.98 32.29 11.35
C THR A 166 -19.69 32.49 10.01
N VAL A 167 -21.01 32.34 10.05
CA VAL A 167 -21.91 32.70 8.96
C VAL A 167 -22.06 34.22 8.95
N PRO A 168 -21.93 34.87 7.78
CA PRO A 168 -22.84 35.96 7.50
C PRO A 168 -23.72 35.61 6.30
N VAL A 169 -25.02 35.71 6.55
CA VAL A 169 -26.10 35.64 5.59
C VAL A 169 -25.94 36.76 4.58
N ALA A 170 -25.84 36.42 3.29
CA ALA A 170 -26.09 37.34 2.19
C ALA A 170 -26.80 36.60 1.06
N THR A 171 -28.03 37.06 0.82
CA THR A 171 -28.98 36.69 -0.22
C THR A 171 -28.35 36.71 -1.62
N GLN A 172 -28.34 35.58 -2.34
CA GLN A 172 -28.00 35.54 -3.76
C GLN A 172 -29.25 35.34 -4.60
N GLN A 173 -29.67 36.42 -5.26
CA GLN A 173 -30.60 36.41 -6.37
C GLN A 173 -29.96 35.75 -7.59
N ALA A 174 -30.75 34.92 -8.27
CA ALA A 174 -30.40 34.19 -9.47
C ALA A 174 -29.97 35.08 -10.64
N ARG A 175 -28.82 34.79 -11.27
CA ARG A 175 -28.53 35.12 -12.68
C ARG A 175 -27.63 34.06 -13.33
N LYS A 176 -28.16 33.35 -14.34
CA LYS A 176 -27.38 32.55 -15.32
C LYS A 176 -26.57 33.48 -16.22
N PRO A 177 -25.40 33.03 -16.73
CA PRO A 177 -25.12 33.29 -18.13
C PRO A 177 -24.63 32.05 -18.89
N THR A 178 -25.35 31.75 -19.96
CA THR A 178 -24.96 30.99 -21.14
C THR A 178 -23.62 31.47 -21.71
N ARG A 179 -22.67 30.58 -21.99
CA ARG A 179 -21.54 30.85 -22.90
C ARG A 179 -21.61 29.93 -24.11
N LYS A 180 -21.78 30.57 -25.27
CA LYS A 180 -21.73 29.97 -26.61
C LYS A 180 -20.28 29.68 -26.99
N PHE A 181 -20.09 28.57 -27.67
CA PHE A 181 -18.88 28.21 -28.43
C PHE A 181 -18.55 29.26 -29.50
N ALA A 182 -17.25 29.53 -29.72
CA ALA A 182 -16.75 30.19 -30.92
C ALA A 182 -15.36 29.65 -31.31
N LEU A 183 -15.20 29.38 -32.61
CA LEU A 183 -14.05 28.81 -33.32
C LEU A 183 -12.82 29.74 -33.45
N LEU A 184 -11.63 29.11 -33.58
CA LEU A 184 -10.38 29.41 -34.36
C LEU A 184 -10.31 30.67 -35.28
N PRO A 185 -9.13 31.21 -35.71
CA PRO A 185 -7.89 30.48 -36.09
C PRO A 185 -6.50 31.18 -35.89
N LEU A 186 -5.47 30.41 -36.30
CA LEU A 186 -4.06 30.65 -36.65
C LEU A 186 -3.54 32.07 -36.98
N ALA A 187 -2.33 32.36 -36.49
CA ALA A 187 -1.29 33.21 -37.10
C ALA A 187 0.04 32.99 -36.31
N MET A 188 1.27 33.17 -36.79
CA MET A 188 1.95 33.24 -38.09
C MET A 188 3.46 33.27 -37.71
N THR A 189 4.26 32.47 -38.41
CA THR A 189 5.69 32.64 -38.72
C THR A 189 6.45 33.83 -38.09
N SER A 190 7.59 33.55 -37.43
CA SER A 190 8.78 34.40 -37.56
C SER A 190 10.08 33.61 -37.45
N LEU A 191 10.87 33.71 -38.51
CA LEU A 191 12.27 33.30 -38.62
C LEU A 191 13.17 34.18 -37.74
N MET A 192 14.32 33.64 -37.29
CA MET A 192 15.67 34.11 -37.67
C MET A 192 16.75 33.66 -36.66
N GLN A 193 17.52 32.67 -37.13
CA GLN A 193 18.98 32.56 -37.18
C GLN A 193 19.90 32.62 -35.93
N PRO A 194 21.05 31.91 -36.00
CA PRO A 194 21.97 31.67 -34.89
C PRO A 194 23.17 32.64 -34.89
N LEU A 195 23.79 32.82 -33.72
CA LEU A 195 25.14 33.38 -33.59
C LEU A 195 26.02 32.45 -32.74
N LEU A 196 27.16 32.10 -33.34
CA LEU A 196 28.27 31.34 -32.77
C LEU A 196 29.20 32.23 -31.91
N LEU A 197 30.17 31.56 -31.26
CA LEU A 197 31.42 32.03 -30.64
C LEU A 197 31.30 32.52 -29.17
N ALA A 198 32.22 32.24 -28.24
CA ALA A 198 33.58 31.66 -28.26
C ALA A 198 33.91 31.16 -26.82
N LYS A 199 34.62 30.03 -26.66
CA LYS A 199 36.05 29.90 -26.30
C LYS A 199 36.35 29.69 -24.80
N ALA A 200 37.26 28.75 -24.60
CA ALA A 200 37.72 28.13 -23.37
C ALA A 200 38.44 29.07 -22.39
N ASN A 201 38.50 28.66 -21.11
CA ASN A 201 39.82 28.44 -20.49
C ASN A 201 39.75 27.53 -19.25
N ALA A 202 40.83 26.78 -19.08
CA ALA A 202 41.08 25.79 -18.05
C ALA A 202 41.75 26.39 -16.79
N ALA A 203 41.68 25.60 -15.71
CA ALA A 203 42.64 25.47 -14.62
C ALA A 203 42.90 26.67 -13.69
N SER A 204 42.68 26.50 -12.39
CA SER A 204 43.72 26.03 -11.45
C SER A 204 43.23 26.18 -9.99
N VAL A 205 43.47 25.13 -9.21
CA VAL A 205 43.30 25.06 -7.75
C VAL A 205 44.60 25.50 -7.09
N PRO A 206 44.57 26.32 -6.03
CA PRO A 206 45.69 26.44 -5.09
C PRO A 206 45.40 25.72 -3.75
N PRO A 207 46.43 25.12 -3.10
CA PRO A 207 46.32 24.52 -1.77
C PRO A 207 46.75 25.52 -0.67
N VAL A 208 46.17 25.41 0.53
CA VAL A 208 46.66 26.14 1.73
C VAL A 208 46.78 25.19 2.93
N GLN A 209 47.88 25.40 3.64
CA GLN A 209 48.56 24.58 4.64
C GLN A 209 48.01 24.69 6.06
N GLN A 210 48.39 23.70 6.89
CA GLN A 210 48.33 23.66 8.35
C GLN A 210 49.12 24.79 9.04
N MET A 211 48.62 25.32 10.17
CA MET A 211 49.23 25.19 11.51
C MET A 211 48.45 26.00 12.57
N GLY A 212 48.33 25.46 13.79
CA GLY A 212 47.90 26.20 14.97
C GLY A 212 47.55 25.30 16.16
N LYS A 213 48.49 25.16 17.11
CA LYS A 213 48.31 24.50 18.42
C LYS A 213 47.58 25.43 19.41
N GLY A 214 46.74 24.85 20.27
CA GLY A 214 46.21 25.45 21.51
C GLY A 214 45.68 24.35 22.43
N GLU A 215 46.18 24.31 23.67
CA GLU A 215 45.94 23.32 24.71
C GLU A 215 44.64 23.54 25.51
N GLU A 216 44.16 22.42 26.08
CA GLU A 216 43.34 22.23 27.29
C GLU A 216 41.91 22.82 27.42
N ALA A 217 40.90 21.94 27.40
CA ALA A 217 39.99 21.71 28.54
C ALA A 217 38.98 20.56 28.30
N LYS A 218 39.01 19.57 29.20
CA LYS A 218 37.88 18.79 29.76
C LYS A 218 36.85 18.14 28.81
N THR A 219 37.03 16.83 28.66
CA THR A 219 35.99 15.78 28.84
C THR A 219 34.61 16.02 28.21
N SER A 220 34.46 15.45 27.01
CA SER A 220 33.45 14.43 26.70
C SER A 220 32.02 14.68 27.20
N ALA A 221 31.26 15.45 26.43
CA ALA A 221 29.85 15.14 26.19
C ALA A 221 29.34 15.85 24.92
N ARG A 222 28.84 15.03 23.99
CA ARG A 222 27.75 15.39 23.06
C ARG A 222 28.08 16.35 21.91
N SER A 223 29.01 15.95 21.04
CA SER A 223 28.84 16.27 19.61
C SER A 223 27.92 15.21 19.01
N ALA A 224 26.62 15.51 18.97
CA ALA A 224 25.63 14.68 18.30
C ALA A 224 25.85 14.80 16.78
N ASN A 225 26.50 13.79 16.22
CA ASN A 225 26.57 13.57 14.79
C ASN A 225 25.14 13.56 14.19
N SER A 226 24.82 14.55 13.35
CA SER A 226 23.48 14.80 12.78
C SER A 226 23.10 13.84 11.64
N ASN A 227 23.78 12.70 11.54
CA ASN A 227 23.63 11.75 10.43
C ASN A 227 23.22 10.35 10.90
N ARG A 228 22.32 10.27 11.90
CA ARG A 228 21.66 9.01 12.28
C ARG A 228 20.26 8.94 11.66
N PRO A 229 20.05 8.14 10.61
CA PRO A 229 18.72 7.70 10.23
C PRO A 229 18.33 6.58 11.20
N SER A 230 17.85 6.95 12.38
CA SER A 230 17.47 5.97 13.40
C SER A 230 16.08 6.30 13.92
N SER A 231 15.06 6.10 13.07
CA SER A 231 13.77 5.76 13.64
C SER A 231 13.95 4.43 14.37
N TYR A 232 13.97 4.48 15.71
CA TYR A 232 14.11 3.28 16.56
C TYR A 232 13.12 2.17 16.16
N ALA A 233 11.97 2.54 15.58
CA ALA A 233 10.97 1.61 15.08
C ALA A 233 11.48 0.69 13.96
N VAL A 234 12.39 1.14 13.09
CA VAL A 234 12.88 0.32 11.95
C VAL A 234 14.00 -0.62 12.41
N THR A 235 14.99 -0.08 13.12
CA THR A 235 16.17 -0.84 13.57
C THR A 235 15.85 -1.90 14.63
N SER A 236 14.74 -1.78 15.36
CA SER A 236 14.32 -2.78 16.35
C SER A 236 13.43 -3.89 15.77
N LEU A 237 12.81 -3.67 14.60
CA LEU A 237 11.82 -4.59 14.03
C LEU A 237 12.36 -5.45 12.88
N TYR A 238 13.34 -4.95 12.12
CA TYR A 238 13.89 -5.65 10.96
C TYR A 238 15.30 -6.14 11.21
N ALA A 239 15.54 -7.43 11.00
CA ALA A 239 16.86 -8.05 11.12
C ALA A 239 17.85 -7.54 10.05
N ASP A 240 17.33 -7.07 8.92
CA ASP A 240 18.04 -6.53 7.76
C ASP A 240 17.86 -5.01 7.62
N ALA A 241 17.59 -4.31 8.73
CA ALA A 241 17.37 -2.85 8.73
C ALA A 241 18.53 -2.06 8.10
N GLU A 242 19.76 -2.57 8.18
CA GLU A 242 20.96 -1.95 7.61
C GLU A 242 20.96 -1.92 6.06
N GLU A 243 20.16 -2.77 5.41
CA GLU A 243 20.05 -2.80 3.95
C GLU A 243 19.08 -1.74 3.40
N ILE A 244 18.30 -1.10 4.27
CA ILE A 244 17.32 -0.07 3.89
C ILE A 244 18.07 1.19 3.45
N PRO A 245 17.86 1.69 2.21
CA PRO A 245 18.44 2.95 1.76
C PRO A 245 18.07 4.10 2.69
N GLN A 246 19.04 4.97 3.00
CA GLN A 246 18.86 6.01 4.00
C GLN A 246 17.78 7.04 3.62
N ASP A 247 17.60 7.28 2.33
CA ASP A 247 16.55 8.13 1.77
C ASP A 247 15.14 7.50 1.83
N LYS A 248 15.00 6.27 2.35
CA LYS A 248 13.72 5.55 2.48
C LYS A 248 13.34 5.23 3.93
N VAL A 249 14.23 5.49 4.90
CA VAL A 249 14.04 5.05 6.29
C VAL A 249 12.76 5.63 6.90
N ASP A 250 12.46 6.90 6.63
CA ASP A 250 11.28 7.57 7.17
C ASP A 250 9.98 7.01 6.59
N GLU A 251 9.92 6.76 5.28
CA GLU A 251 8.76 6.15 4.64
C GLU A 251 8.53 4.72 5.13
N ILE A 252 9.59 3.92 5.29
CA ILE A 252 9.48 2.56 5.82
C ILE A 252 9.05 2.57 7.29
N ALA A 253 9.62 3.45 8.12
CA ALA A 253 9.22 3.61 9.51
C ALA A 253 7.74 3.97 9.63
N LYS A 254 7.27 4.87 8.77
CA LYS A 254 5.88 5.28 8.71
C LYS A 254 4.98 4.14 8.26
N ALA A 255 5.34 3.45 7.18
CA ALA A 255 4.58 2.32 6.66
C ALA A 255 4.45 1.21 7.71
N THR A 256 5.53 0.94 8.44
CA THR A 256 5.55 -0.04 9.53
C THR A 256 4.58 0.34 10.65
N ARG A 257 4.59 1.60 11.10
CA ARG A 257 3.66 2.09 12.14
C ARG A 257 2.20 2.07 11.71
N ALA A 258 1.94 2.21 10.42
CA ALA A 258 0.61 2.11 9.83
C ALA A 258 0.19 0.66 9.51
N ASN A 259 0.96 -0.36 9.94
CA ASN A 259 0.73 -1.78 9.66
C ASN A 259 0.64 -2.11 8.16
N LEU A 260 1.30 -1.33 7.31
CA LEU A 260 1.30 -1.51 5.85
C LEU A 260 2.19 -2.67 5.40
N VAL A 261 3.27 -2.91 6.15
CA VAL A 261 4.33 -3.82 5.73
C VAL A 261 3.90 -5.26 5.99
N VAL A 262 4.00 -6.10 4.95
CA VAL A 262 3.81 -7.54 5.03
C VAL A 262 5.11 -8.23 4.63
N ASN A 263 5.60 -9.11 5.48
CA ASN A 263 6.86 -9.82 5.30
C ASN A 263 6.63 -11.32 5.34
N TYR A 264 7.01 -11.98 4.25
CA TYR A 264 6.96 -13.42 4.08
C TYR A 264 8.33 -13.94 3.63
N PRO A 265 8.80 -15.10 4.11
CA PRO A 265 8.18 -15.94 5.14
C PRO A 265 8.47 -15.47 6.58
N LYS A 266 9.48 -14.61 6.77
CA LYS A 266 9.89 -14.13 8.10
C LYS A 266 9.37 -12.71 8.33
N ARG A 267 8.49 -12.54 9.32
CA ARG A 267 7.87 -11.25 9.66
C ARG A 267 8.89 -10.13 9.92
N ASN A 268 10.04 -10.46 10.51
CA ASN A 268 11.09 -9.50 10.87
C ASN A 268 12.18 -9.34 9.80
N VAL A 269 11.97 -9.77 8.55
CA VAL A 269 12.93 -9.58 7.45
C VAL A 269 12.25 -8.86 6.29
N LEU A 270 12.73 -7.66 5.97
CA LEU A 270 12.11 -6.81 4.97
C LEU A 270 12.46 -7.25 3.54
N ASN A 271 13.73 -7.56 3.28
CA ASN A 271 14.36 -7.74 1.96
C ASN A 271 14.20 -6.50 1.06
N PRO A 272 14.74 -5.32 1.44
CA PRO A 272 14.41 -4.04 0.81
C PRO A 272 14.73 -3.98 -0.69
N ARG A 273 15.82 -4.63 -1.13
CA ARG A 273 16.28 -4.61 -2.53
C ARG A 273 15.68 -5.72 -3.40
N LYS A 274 14.95 -6.67 -2.81
CA LYS A 274 14.31 -7.76 -3.54
C LYS A 274 13.19 -7.20 -4.42
N THR A 275 13.06 -7.72 -5.64
CA THR A 275 11.91 -7.44 -6.50
C THR A 275 10.65 -8.08 -5.90
N LEU A 276 9.55 -7.35 -5.92
CA LEU A 276 8.27 -7.84 -5.39
C LEU A 276 7.61 -8.81 -6.36
N SER A 277 7.10 -9.91 -5.81
CA SER A 277 6.12 -10.76 -6.47
C SER A 277 4.72 -10.14 -6.46
N ARG A 278 3.82 -10.60 -7.33
CA ARG A 278 2.42 -10.16 -7.40
C ARG A 278 1.66 -10.42 -6.10
N GLY A 279 1.96 -11.52 -5.41
CA GLY A 279 1.42 -11.85 -4.10
C GLY A 279 1.89 -10.88 -3.02
N GLU A 280 3.18 -10.57 -2.96
CA GLU A 280 3.72 -9.57 -2.04
C GLU A 280 3.16 -8.16 -2.33
N MET A 281 3.08 -7.78 -3.59
CA MET A 281 2.51 -6.50 -3.99
C MET A 281 1.03 -6.39 -3.57
N SER A 282 0.25 -7.45 -3.78
CA SER A 282 -1.16 -7.52 -3.36
C SER A 282 -1.32 -7.39 -1.85
N ALA A 283 -0.45 -8.03 -1.07
CA ALA A 283 -0.47 -7.92 0.38
C ALA A 283 -0.24 -6.47 0.85
N LEU A 284 0.73 -5.77 0.24
CA LEU A 284 1.03 -4.37 0.56
C LEU A 284 -0.10 -3.41 0.16
N VAL A 285 -0.67 -3.57 -1.05
CA VAL A 285 -1.82 -2.76 -1.50
C VAL A 285 -3.04 -3.01 -0.63
N TYR A 286 -3.32 -4.26 -0.27
CA TYR A 286 -4.41 -4.62 0.64
C TYR A 286 -4.26 -3.92 1.99
N GLN A 287 -3.10 -4.05 2.64
CA GLN A 287 -2.87 -3.38 3.94
C GLN A 287 -2.97 -1.86 3.83
N THR A 288 -2.57 -1.28 2.69
CA THR A 288 -2.71 0.16 2.45
C THR A 288 -4.17 0.59 2.36
N LEU A 289 -5.03 -0.21 1.75
CA LEU A 289 -6.47 0.05 1.74
C LEU A 289 -7.12 -0.13 3.12
N VAL A 290 -6.66 -1.11 3.91
CA VAL A 290 -7.08 -1.28 5.31
C VAL A 290 -6.70 -0.06 6.13
N ALA A 291 -5.45 0.38 6.06
CA ALA A 291 -4.98 1.58 6.76
C ALA A 291 -5.70 2.86 6.30
N ALA A 292 -6.19 2.90 5.06
CA ALA A 292 -7.01 3.98 4.53
C ALA A 292 -8.52 3.86 4.89
N GLY A 293 -8.93 2.82 5.63
CA GLY A 293 -10.34 2.57 5.99
C GLY A 293 -11.23 2.15 4.81
N ARG A 294 -10.63 1.59 3.75
CA ARG A 294 -11.31 1.23 2.49
C ARG A 294 -11.48 -0.28 2.29
N MET A 295 -10.87 -1.09 3.15
CA MET A 295 -11.08 -2.53 3.23
C MET A 295 -11.03 -3.01 4.68
N GLU A 296 -11.68 -4.14 4.94
CA GLU A 296 -11.67 -4.78 6.25
C GLU A 296 -10.30 -5.42 6.54
N PRO A 297 -9.83 -5.43 7.80
CA PRO A 297 -8.62 -6.15 8.17
C PRO A 297 -8.76 -7.66 7.93
N VAL A 298 -7.66 -8.30 7.53
CA VAL A 298 -7.58 -9.77 7.49
C VAL A 298 -7.83 -10.33 8.90
N ALA A 299 -8.64 -11.39 8.98
CA ALA A 299 -9.02 -11.99 10.25
C ALA A 299 -7.81 -12.56 11.02
N ILE A 300 -7.81 -12.35 12.34
CA ILE A 300 -6.69 -12.66 13.26
C ILE A 300 -6.33 -14.15 13.26
N ASN A 301 -7.32 -15.01 13.02
CA ASN A 301 -7.19 -16.47 13.00
C ASN A 301 -6.71 -17.04 11.66
N THR A 302 -6.38 -16.20 10.67
CA THR A 302 -5.85 -16.68 9.38
C THR A 302 -4.32 -16.75 9.42
N PRO A 303 -3.69 -17.74 8.74
CA PRO A 303 -2.23 -17.80 8.65
C PRO A 303 -1.59 -16.54 8.06
N ALA A 304 -2.28 -15.82 7.18
CA ALA A 304 -1.77 -14.59 6.56
C ALA A 304 -1.54 -13.46 7.59
N TYR A 305 -2.33 -13.43 8.66
CA TYR A 305 -2.27 -12.39 9.69
C TYR A 305 -0.91 -12.29 10.38
N GLN A 306 -0.17 -13.41 10.48
CA GLN A 306 1.14 -13.46 11.13
C GLN A 306 2.23 -12.73 10.35
N TYR A 307 2.05 -12.50 9.05
CA TYR A 307 3.03 -11.85 8.18
C TYR A 307 2.92 -10.32 8.19
N ILE A 308 1.85 -9.77 8.78
CA ILE A 308 1.67 -8.33 8.92
C ILE A 308 2.61 -7.82 10.01
N VAL A 309 3.52 -6.92 9.65
CA VAL A 309 4.44 -6.29 10.58
C VAL A 309 3.67 -5.28 11.41
N ARG A 310 3.76 -5.41 12.73
CA ARG A 310 3.16 -4.49 13.68
C ARG A 310 4.20 -4.18 14.74
N PRO A 311 4.55 -2.89 14.95
CA PRO A 311 5.28 -2.51 16.15
C PRO A 311 4.42 -2.95 17.34
N GLU A 312 4.99 -3.74 18.25
CA GLU A 312 4.25 -4.13 19.45
C GLU A 312 3.81 -2.86 20.18
N ASN A 313 2.51 -2.78 20.51
CA ASN A 313 2.05 -1.84 21.52
C ASN A 313 2.72 -2.29 22.82
N ARG A 314 3.73 -1.56 23.28
CA ARG A 314 4.08 -1.59 24.71
C ARG A 314 2.98 -0.92 25.49
#